data_AF-A0A371XDV8-F1
#
_entry.id   AF-A0A371XDV8-F1
#
_cell.length_a   1.000
_cell.length_b   1.000
_cell.length_c   1.000
_cell.angle_alpha   90.00
_cell.angle_beta   90.00
_cell.angle_gamma   90.00
#
_symmetry.space_group_name_H-M   'P 1'
#
loop_
_entity.id
_entity.type
_entity.pdbx_description
1 polymer ?
#
loop_
_entity_poly.entity_id
_entity_poly.type
_entity_poly.pdbx_seq_one_letter_code
_entity_poly.pdbx_strand_id
1 'polypeptide(L)'
;MNTVISNPVTLTKMCELHGIDMPRNGDLAERFQKAFPTAAYDDGAGEWRMVWKKGSYAESNARLETFFAENGVDVSHVDKC
;
A
#
# COMPACT_ATOMS: atom_id res chain seq x y z
N MET A 1 -8.85 -26.76 -3.43
CA MET A 1 -9.27 -25.48 -2.83
C MET A 1 -7.99 -24.79 -2.40
N ASN A 2 -7.52 -23.80 -3.17
CA ASN A 2 -6.31 -23.06 -2.80
C ASN A 2 -6.71 -21.99 -1.77
N THR A 3 -6.25 -22.17 -0.53
CA THR A 3 -6.40 -21.17 0.52
C THR A 3 -5.50 -20.00 0.16
N VAL A 4 -6.08 -18.91 -0.35
CA VAL A 4 -5.37 -17.62 -0.47
C VAL A 4 -5.25 -17.09 0.95
N ILE A 5 -4.06 -17.17 1.53
CA ILE A 5 -3.77 -16.52 2.81
C ILE A 5 -3.66 -15.02 2.51
N SER A 6 -4.76 -14.30 2.71
CA SER A 6 -4.79 -12.84 2.62
C SER A 6 -4.05 -12.27 3.82
N ASN A 7 -2.77 -11.93 3.64
CA ASN A 7 -2.04 -11.18 4.65
C ASN A 7 -2.63 -9.75 4.70
N PRO A 8 -3.03 -9.25 5.87
CA PRO A 8 -3.58 -7.91 6.01
C PRO A 8 -2.52 -6.86 5.66
N VAL A 9 -2.92 -5.78 4.97
CA VAL A 9 -2.05 -4.65 4.64
C VAL A 9 -2.38 -3.46 5.52
N THR A 10 -1.35 -2.86 6.13
CA THR A 10 -1.49 -1.67 6.99
C THR A 10 -1.04 -0.42 6.25
N LEU A 11 -1.92 0.56 6.10
CA LEU A 11 -1.57 1.89 5.57
C LEU A 11 -1.28 2.84 6.73
N THR A 12 -0.03 3.30 6.86
CA THR A 12 0.39 4.29 7.85
C THR A 12 0.54 5.66 7.18
N LYS A 13 -0.29 6.61 7.60
CA LYS A 13 -0.17 8.01 7.17
C LYS A 13 0.89 8.74 7.99
N MET A 14 2.02 9.12 7.37
CA MET A 14 2.87 10.19 7.88
C MET A 14 2.69 11.42 7.01
N CYS A 15 2.79 12.61 7.60
CA CYS A 15 2.17 13.81 7.04
C CYS A 15 2.72 14.25 5.63
N GLU A 16 3.78 13.62 5.11
CA GLU A 16 4.22 13.69 3.69
C GLU A 16 4.59 12.31 3.06
N LEU A 17 4.63 11.23 3.85
CA LEU A 17 5.14 9.91 3.47
C LEU A 17 4.18 8.82 3.94
N HIS A 18 3.61 8.04 3.01
CA HIS A 18 2.70 6.95 3.39
C HIS A 18 3.44 5.62 3.37
N GLY A 19 3.40 4.93 4.50
CA GLY A 19 3.88 3.56 4.67
C GLY A 19 2.79 2.57 4.31
N ILE A 20 3.16 1.53 3.57
CA ILE A 20 2.28 0.49 3.06
C ILE A 20 2.92 -0.83 3.46
N ASP A 21 2.38 -1.43 4.50
CA ASP A 21 2.86 -2.69 5.06
C ASP A 21 2.35 -3.85 4.20
N MET A 22 3.11 -4.21 3.17
CA MET A 22 2.85 -5.34 2.29
C MET A 22 4.18 -6.03 1.93
N PRO A 23 4.14 -7.30 1.51
CA PRO A 23 5.35 -8.04 1.13
C PRO A 23 6.18 -7.29 0.08
N ARG A 24 7.52 -7.35 0.20
CA ARG A 24 8.45 -6.80 -0.79
C ARG A 24 8.32 -7.46 -2.17
N ASN A 25 8.03 -8.77 -2.17
CA ASN A 25 8.04 -9.62 -3.37
C ASN A 25 6.72 -10.40 -3.50
N GLY A 26 6.48 -10.91 -4.71
CA GLY A 26 5.30 -11.71 -5.06
C GLY A 26 4.34 -10.97 -6.01
N ASP A 27 3.32 -11.68 -6.50
CA ASP A 27 2.39 -11.14 -7.50
C ASP A 27 1.75 -9.80 -7.11
N LEU A 28 1.43 -9.63 -5.82
CA LEU A 28 0.85 -8.38 -5.31
C LEU A 28 1.85 -7.22 -5.41
N ALA A 29 3.12 -7.45 -5.05
CA ALA A 29 4.19 -6.45 -5.12
C ALA A 29 4.48 -6.04 -6.58
N GLU A 30 4.51 -7.00 -7.50
CA GLU A 30 4.72 -6.72 -8.93
C GLU A 30 3.56 -5.92 -9.53
N ARG A 31 2.32 -6.23 -9.16
CA ARG A 31 1.13 -5.46 -9.59
C ARG A 31 1.12 -4.07 -8.96
N PHE A 32 1.48 -3.99 -7.68
CA PHE A 32 1.52 -2.75 -6.93
C PHE A 32 2.53 -1.77 -7.54
N GLN A 33 3.75 -2.23 -7.84
CA GLN A 33 4.78 -1.43 -8.47
C GLN A 33 4.37 -0.94 -9.87
N LYS A 34 3.61 -1.75 -10.64
CA LYS A 34 3.06 -1.34 -11.93
C LYS A 34 1.97 -0.26 -11.79
N ALA A 35 1.11 -0.38 -10.78
CA ALA A 35 0.03 0.59 -10.53
C ALA A 35 0.54 1.89 -9.89
N PHE A 36 1.59 1.81 -9.07
CA PHE A 36 2.17 2.90 -8.30
C PHE A 36 3.69 2.97 -8.53
N PRO A 37 4.14 3.47 -9.70
CA PRO A 37 5.57 3.46 -10.06
C PRO A 37 6.44 4.38 -9.21
N THR A 38 5.84 5.30 -8.44
CA THR A 38 6.54 6.18 -7.50
C THR A 38 6.72 5.56 -6.11
N ALA A 39 6.14 4.37 -5.87
CA ALA A 39 6.33 3.65 -4.62
C ALA A 39 7.68 2.93 -4.63
N ALA A 40 8.39 2.98 -3.51
CA ALA A 40 9.66 2.31 -3.30
C ALA A 40 9.63 1.52 -1.99
N TYR A 41 10.23 0.33 -1.97
CA TYR A 41 10.38 -0.42 -0.74
C TYR A 41 11.50 0.18 0.11
N ASP A 42 11.20 0.50 1.37
CA ASP A 42 12.18 0.98 2.35
C ASP A 42 12.64 -0.22 3.19
N ASP A 43 13.84 -0.73 2.89
CA ASP A 43 14.45 -1.85 3.60
C ASP A 43 14.70 -1.56 5.09
N GLY A 44 14.86 -0.29 5.48
CA GLY A 44 15.08 0.11 6.88
C GLY A 44 13.80 0.10 7.71
N ALA A 45 12.67 0.40 7.08
CA ALA A 45 11.35 0.38 7.70
C ALA A 45 10.57 -0.92 7.49
N GLY A 46 10.96 -1.74 6.50
CA GLY A 46 10.29 -3.00 6.16
C GLY A 46 8.96 -2.81 5.43
N GLU A 47 8.69 -1.62 4.89
CA GLU A 47 7.42 -1.22 4.30
C GLU A 47 7.62 -0.54 2.94
N TRP A 48 6.59 -0.58 2.10
CA TRP A 48 6.56 0.24 0.90
C TRP A 48 6.25 1.69 1.26
N ARG A 49 6.93 2.62 0.61
CA ARG A 49 6.76 4.05 0.84
C ARG A 49 6.45 4.78 -0.45
N MET A 50 5.51 5.71 -0.37
CA MET A 50 5.20 6.60 -1.48
C MET A 50 4.96 8.02 -0.98
N VAL A 51 5.48 8.98 -1.74
CA VAL A 51 5.27 10.41 -1.49
C VAL A 51 3.96 10.82 -2.13
N TRP A 52 3.11 11.47 -1.36
CA TRP A 52 1.81 11.93 -1.83
C TRP A 52 1.88 13.41 -2.14
N LYS A 53 1.25 13.81 -3.25
CA LYS A 53 1.13 15.22 -3.57
C LYS A 53 0.18 15.85 -2.57
N LYS A 54 0.60 16.96 -1.95
CA LYS A 54 -0.25 17.72 -1.04
C LYS A 54 -1.57 18.09 -1.74
N GLY A 55 -2.69 17.69 -1.16
CA GLY A 55 -4.03 17.91 -1.71
C GLY A 55 -4.62 16.74 -2.50
N SER A 56 -3.86 15.68 -2.79
CA SER A 56 -4.37 14.47 -3.47
C SER A 56 -4.65 13.30 -2.53
N TYR A 57 -4.70 13.53 -1.21
CA TYR A 57 -4.76 12.45 -0.23
C TYR A 57 -6.01 11.58 -0.38
N ALA A 58 -7.21 12.17 -0.49
CA ALA A 58 -8.44 11.40 -0.63
C ALA A 58 -8.44 10.54 -1.90
N GLU A 59 -8.00 11.10 -3.03
CA GLU A 59 -7.93 10.40 -4.32
C GLU A 59 -6.89 9.27 -4.31
N SER A 60 -5.73 9.51 -3.69
CA SER A 60 -4.67 8.51 -3.60
C SER A 60 -5.06 7.35 -2.66
N ASN A 61 -5.81 7.63 -1.58
CA ASN A 61 -6.35 6.60 -0.68
C ASN A 61 -7.38 5.76 -1.41
N ALA A 62 -8.36 6.41 -2.07
CA ALA A 62 -9.37 5.69 -2.83
C ALA A 62 -8.76 4.79 -3.91
N ARG A 63 -7.67 5.23 -4.54
CA ARG A 63 -6.95 4.43 -5.54
C ARG A 63 -6.23 3.23 -4.93
N LEU A 64 -5.64 3.36 -3.73
CA LEU A 64 -5.07 2.21 -3.01
C LEU A 64 -6.15 1.24 -2.58
N GLU A 65 -7.23 1.72 -1.98
CA GLU A 65 -8.36 0.91 -1.53
C GLU A 65 -8.96 0.12 -2.70
N THR A 66 -9.15 0.77 -3.85
CA THR A 66 -9.61 0.12 -5.08
C THR A 66 -8.63 -0.97 -5.53
N PHE A 67 -7.33 -0.65 -5.61
CA PHE A 67 -6.31 -1.61 -6.04
C PHE A 67 -6.27 -2.86 -5.13
N PHE A 68 -6.29 -2.67 -3.81
CA PHE A 68 -6.23 -3.78 -2.87
C PHE A 68 -7.53 -4.60 -2.88
N ALA A 69 -8.70 -3.95 -2.97
CA ALA A 69 -9.97 -4.65 -3.13
C ALA A 69 -10.02 -5.50 -4.41
N GLU A 70 -9.53 -4.97 -5.54
CA GLU A 70 -9.43 -5.71 -6.82
C GLU A 70 -8.47 -6.91 -6.74
N ASN A 71 -7.50 -6.87 -5.82
CA ASN A 71 -6.56 -7.96 -5.57
C ASN A 71 -6.98 -8.86 -4.38
N GLY A 72 -8.18 -8.68 -3.82
CA GLY A 72 -8.71 -9.50 -2.73
C GLY A 72 -7.98 -9.30 -1.39
N VAL A 73 -7.40 -8.11 -1.19
CA VAL A 73 -6.65 -7.72 0.00
C VAL A 73 -7.49 -6.76 0.83
N ASP A 74 -7.64 -7.08 2.12
CA ASP A 74 -8.30 -6.20 3.08
C ASP A 74 -7.34 -5.09 3.53
N VAL A 75 -7.85 -3.85 3.59
CA VAL A 75 -7.06 -2.66 3.91
C VAL A 75 -7.42 -2.16 5.30
N SER A 76 -6.43 -2.08 6.17
CA SER A 76 -6.56 -1.42 7.47
C SER A 76 -5.82 -0.09 7.47
N HIS A 77 -6.55 0.98 7.76
CA HIS A 77 -5.99 2.33 7.88
C HIS A 77 -5.53 2.60 9.31
N VAL A 78 -4.27 3.01 9.47
CA VAL A 78 -3.72 3.44 10.75
C VAL A 78 -3.30 4.90 10.62
N ASP A 79 -4.05 5.80 11.28
CA ASP A 79 -3.69 7.21 11.37
C ASP A 79 -2.66 7.37 12.49
N LYS A 80 -1.44 7.80 12.12
CA LYS A 80 -0.36 8.14 13.06
C LYS A 80 0.04 9.62 12.97
N CYS A 81 -0.75 10.47 12.29
CA CYS A 81 -0.78 11.90 12.59
C CYS A 81 -1.80 12.10 13.76
#